data_AF-A0A968CNH2-F1
#
_entry.id   AF-A0A968CNH2-F1
#
_cell.length_a   1.000
_cell.length_b   1.000
_cell.length_c   1.000
_cell.angle_alpha   90.00
_cell.angle_beta   90.00
_cell.angle_gamma   90.00
#
_symmetry.space_group_name_H-M   'P 1'
#
loop_
_entity.id
_entity.type
_entity.pdbx_description
1 polymer ?
#
loop_
_entity_poly.entity_id
_entity_poly.type
_entity_poly.pdbx_seq_one_letter_code
_entity_poly.pdbx_strand_id
1 'polypeptide(L)'
;HLSFLVTDEGGGASEPMGIASGDFVFVGDLGRPDLLETAAGVAGAREPSARRLFDSTKRFLELEDHVQVWPGHGAGSACGKALGAVPQSTVGYERRFNAGLSFDDEQSFVDAILEGQPEPPIYFARMKSLNKNG
;
A
#
# COMPACT_ATOMS: atom_id res chain seq x y z
N HIS A 1 4.94 8.04 -1.20
CA HIS A 1 5.03 7.16 -0.02
C HIS A 1 6.38 6.47 -0.06
N LEU A 2 6.98 6.17 1.09
CA LEU A 2 8.21 5.39 1.19
C LEU A 2 7.92 4.12 2.00
N SER A 3 8.49 3.01 1.58
CA SER A 3 8.52 1.78 2.36
C SER A 3 9.98 1.48 2.74
N PHE A 4 10.20 0.90 3.90
CA PHE A 4 11.54 0.68 4.43
C PHE A 4 11.85 -0.80 4.46
N LEU A 5 12.87 -1.21 3.73
CA LEU A 5 13.40 -2.56 3.74
C LEU A 5 14.39 -2.67 4.91
N VAL A 6 14.28 -3.72 5.71
CA VAL A 6 15.03 -3.90 6.95
C VAL A 6 15.85 -5.18 6.88
N THR A 7 17.14 -5.06 7.14
CA THR A 7 18.10 -6.16 7.25
C THR A 7 18.67 -6.19 8.65
N ASP A 8 18.64 -7.35 9.30
CA ASP A 8 19.26 -7.54 10.62
C ASP A 8 20.75 -7.86 10.49
N GLU A 9 21.54 -6.84 10.15
CA GLU A 9 22.99 -6.98 10.02
C GLU A 9 23.65 -7.36 11.36
N GLY A 10 23.08 -6.91 12.49
CA GLY A 10 23.56 -7.25 13.84
C GLY A 10 23.37 -8.72 14.19
N GLY A 11 22.30 -9.34 13.67
CA GLY A 11 22.06 -10.78 13.72
C GLY A 11 22.83 -11.60 12.67
N GLY A 12 23.58 -10.94 11.79
CA GLY A 12 24.39 -11.58 10.74
C GLY A 12 23.64 -11.85 9.43
N ALA A 13 22.46 -11.27 9.21
CA ALA A 13 21.74 -11.40 7.95
C ALA A 13 22.41 -10.59 6.83
N SER A 14 22.49 -11.18 5.63
CA SER A 14 22.90 -10.49 4.39
C SER A 14 21.73 -10.20 3.46
N GLU A 15 20.53 -10.61 3.84
CA GLU A 15 19.30 -10.48 3.05
C GLU A 15 18.21 -9.79 3.89
N PRO A 16 17.25 -9.10 3.24
CA PRO A 16 16.18 -8.41 3.95
C PRO A 16 15.31 -9.33 4.81
N MET A 17 15.12 -8.96 6.07
CA MET A 17 14.18 -9.64 6.97
C MET A 17 12.73 -9.28 6.66
N GLY A 18 12.47 -8.02 6.32
CA GLY A 18 11.11 -7.52 6.14
C GLY A 18 11.05 -6.12 5.56
N ILE A 19 9.85 -5.73 5.15
CA ILE A 19 9.52 -4.40 4.65
C ILE A 19 8.44 -3.78 5.53
N ALA A 20 8.77 -2.63 6.14
CA ALA A 20 7.77 -1.73 6.69
C ALA A 20 7.04 -1.05 5.53
N SER A 21 5.92 -1.65 5.11
CA SER A 21 5.22 -1.29 3.89
C SER A 21 4.35 -0.05 4.07
N GLY A 22 4.02 0.36 5.30
CA GLY A 22 3.14 1.50 5.56
C GLY A 22 1.76 1.29 4.95
N ASP A 23 1.25 2.29 4.24
CA ASP A 23 -0.04 2.23 3.53
C ASP A 23 0.14 1.92 2.04
N PHE A 24 1.23 1.23 1.67
CA PHE A 24 1.43 0.76 0.30
C PHE A 24 0.84 -0.64 0.09
N VAL A 25 1.39 -1.66 0.76
CA VAL A 25 0.92 -3.06 0.70
C VAL A 25 0.40 -3.45 2.08
N PHE A 26 -0.86 -3.88 2.14
CA PHE A 26 -1.49 -4.47 3.31
C PHE A 26 -1.52 -6.00 3.17
N VAL A 27 -1.94 -6.70 4.22
CA VAL A 27 -2.28 -8.12 4.11
C VAL A 27 -3.57 -8.27 3.31
N GLY A 28 -3.45 -8.77 2.08
CA GLY A 28 -4.54 -9.02 1.16
C GLY A 28 -5.05 -7.83 0.35
N ASP A 29 -4.43 -6.64 0.47
CA ASP A 29 -4.87 -5.44 -0.25
C ASP A 29 -3.74 -4.42 -0.48
N LEU A 30 -4.05 -3.33 -1.17
CA LEU A 30 -3.16 -2.19 -1.41
C LEU A 30 -3.75 -0.88 -0.83
N GLY A 31 -2.89 0.11 -0.66
CA GLY A 31 -3.28 1.47 -0.32
C GLY A 31 -4.15 2.12 -1.39
N ARG A 32 -5.20 2.83 -0.98
CA ARG A 32 -6.05 3.59 -1.91
C ARG A 32 -5.34 4.85 -2.46
N PRO A 33 -5.32 5.07 -3.79
CA PRO A 33 -4.57 6.17 -4.40
C PRO A 33 -5.35 7.49 -4.54
N ASP A 34 -6.61 7.56 -4.11
CA ASP A 34 -7.52 8.68 -4.39
C ASP A 34 -7.53 9.79 -3.32
N LEU A 35 -6.97 9.54 -2.12
CA LEU A 35 -7.07 10.45 -0.97
C LEU A 35 -6.44 11.85 -1.16
N LEU A 36 -5.62 12.07 -2.18
CA LEU A 36 -5.15 13.42 -2.50
C LEU A 36 -6.25 14.25 -3.15
N GLU A 37 -7.09 13.62 -3.95
CA GLU A 37 -8.22 14.25 -4.61
C GLU A 37 -9.41 14.34 -3.65
N THR A 38 -9.82 13.20 -3.08
CA THR A 38 -11.04 13.09 -2.27
C THR A 38 -10.93 13.75 -0.89
N ALA A 39 -9.74 13.83 -0.30
CA ALA A 39 -9.55 14.41 1.04
C ALA A 39 -8.67 15.66 1.08
N ALA A 40 -7.78 15.89 0.09
CA ALA A 40 -6.89 17.06 0.09
C ALA A 40 -7.21 18.08 -1.01
N GLY A 41 -8.23 17.83 -1.85
CA GLY A 41 -8.68 18.78 -2.88
C GLY A 41 -7.72 18.94 -4.06
N VAL A 42 -6.78 18.00 -4.26
CA VAL A 42 -5.85 18.02 -5.39
C VAL A 42 -6.53 17.40 -6.61
N ALA A 43 -7.17 18.24 -7.42
CA ALA A 43 -7.91 17.79 -8.60
C ALA A 43 -7.01 17.04 -9.60
N GLY A 44 -7.51 15.91 -10.13
CA GLY A 44 -6.80 15.09 -11.10
C GLY A 44 -5.65 14.26 -10.53
N ALA A 45 -5.58 14.10 -9.20
CA ALA A 45 -4.50 13.35 -8.55
C ALA A 45 -4.77 11.84 -8.51
N ARG A 46 -6.02 11.37 -8.65
CA ARG A 46 -6.36 9.95 -8.43
C ARG A 46 -5.67 9.01 -9.43
N GLU A 47 -5.74 9.31 -10.73
CA GLU A 47 -5.20 8.47 -11.79
C GLU A 47 -3.66 8.45 -11.78
N PRO A 48 -2.96 9.61 -11.72
CA PRO A 48 -1.50 9.62 -11.58
C PRO A 48 -1.01 8.87 -10.34
N SER A 49 -1.75 8.95 -9.23
CA SER A 49 -1.43 8.20 -8.01
C SER A 49 -1.61 6.69 -8.21
N ALA A 50 -2.66 6.26 -8.92
CA ALA A 50 -2.90 4.85 -9.23
C ALA A 50 -1.81 4.28 -10.15
N ARG A 51 -1.38 5.01 -11.19
CA ARG A 51 -0.28 4.57 -12.06
C ARG A 51 1.05 4.44 -11.30
N ARG A 52 1.37 5.41 -10.43
CA ARG A 52 2.56 5.32 -9.55
C ARG A 52 2.48 4.14 -8.56
N LEU A 53 1.27 3.80 -8.10
CA LEU A 53 1.05 2.64 -7.25
C LEU A 53 1.33 1.36 -8.04
N PHE A 54 0.84 1.25 -9.28
CA PHE A 54 1.13 0.12 -10.18
C PHE A 54 2.65 -0.09 -10.35
N ASP A 55 3.41 0.95 -10.69
CA ASP A 55 4.88 0.87 -10.78
C ASP A 55 5.53 0.39 -9.47
N SER A 56 4.97 0.80 -8.33
CA SER A 56 5.47 0.38 -7.03
C SER A 56 5.19 -1.10 -6.76
N THR A 57 4.05 -1.64 -7.22
CA THR A 57 3.77 -3.09 -7.11
C THR A 57 4.79 -3.92 -7.86
N LYS A 58 5.25 -3.46 -9.04
CA LYS A 58 6.27 -4.18 -9.81
C LYS A 58 7.59 -4.28 -9.05
N ARG A 59 8.03 -3.18 -8.43
CA ARG A 59 9.21 -3.20 -7.53
C ARG A 59 9.02 -4.08 -6.30
N PHE A 60 7.84 -4.08 -5.69
CA PHE A 60 7.54 -4.98 -4.56
C PHE A 60 7.64 -6.45 -4.97
N LEU A 61 7.18 -6.79 -6.17
CA LEU A 61 7.24 -8.14 -6.72
C LEU A 61 8.67 -8.57 -7.12
N GLU A 62 9.66 -7.67 -7.14
CA GLU A 62 11.07 -8.06 -7.32
C GLU A 62 11.71 -8.54 -6.01
N LEU A 63 11.06 -8.35 -4.85
CA LEU A 63 11.58 -8.80 -3.55
C LEU A 63 11.46 -10.31 -3.39
N GLU A 64 12.34 -10.88 -2.57
CA GLU A 64 12.35 -12.29 -2.23
C GLU A 64 11.10 -12.70 -1.44
N ASP A 65 10.60 -13.91 -1.69
CA ASP A 65 9.33 -14.38 -1.14
C ASP A 65 9.31 -14.50 0.40
N HIS A 66 10.50 -14.66 1.01
CA HIS A 66 10.66 -14.78 2.45
C HIS A 66 10.54 -13.45 3.20
N VAL A 67 10.63 -12.31 2.50
CA VAL A 67 10.60 -10.98 3.11
C VAL A 67 9.24 -10.76 3.77
N GLN A 68 9.25 -10.45 5.06
CA GLN A 68 8.02 -10.16 5.81
C GLN A 68 7.40 -8.83 5.39
N VAL A 69 6.08 -8.73 5.43
CA VAL A 69 5.33 -7.49 5.17
C VAL A 69 4.76 -6.96 6.48
N TRP A 70 5.17 -5.75 6.86
CA TRP A 70 4.73 -5.07 8.08
C TRP A 70 3.92 -3.80 7.71
N PRO A 71 2.60 -3.92 7.60
CA PRO A 71 1.74 -2.81 7.19
C PRO A 71 1.54 -1.77 8.30
N GLY A 72 1.19 -0.54 7.89
CA GLY A 72 0.82 0.55 8.80
C GLY A 72 -0.58 0.42 9.39
N HIS A 73 -1.45 -0.38 8.76
CA HIS A 73 -2.83 -0.63 9.17
C HIS A 73 -3.23 -2.10 8.95
N GLY A 74 -4.31 -2.53 9.63
CA GLY A 74 -4.94 -3.85 9.47
C GLY A 74 -6.46 -3.75 9.36
N ALA A 75 -7.15 -4.88 9.55
CA ALA A 75 -8.61 -4.98 9.44
C ALA A 75 -9.38 -3.82 10.13
N GLY A 76 -10.34 -3.25 9.40
CA GLY A 76 -11.18 -2.14 9.86
C GLY A 76 -10.65 -0.73 9.51
N SER A 77 -9.45 -0.61 8.94
CA SER A 77 -8.94 0.69 8.45
C SER A 77 -9.65 1.16 7.18
N ALA A 78 -9.91 2.46 7.10
CA ALA A 78 -10.44 3.13 5.90
C ALA A 78 -9.37 3.41 4.81
N CYS A 79 -8.10 3.07 5.08
CA CYS A 79 -6.98 3.27 4.15
C CYS A 79 -6.90 2.18 3.05
N GLY A 80 -7.69 1.11 3.14
CA GLY A 80 -7.80 0.06 2.12
C GLY A 80 -9.23 -0.51 2.07
N LYS A 81 -9.50 -1.37 1.08
CA LYS A 81 -10.84 -1.87 0.73
C LYS A 81 -11.22 -3.12 1.53
N ALA A 82 -10.28 -4.03 1.78
CA ALA A 82 -10.52 -5.30 2.46
C ALA A 82 -9.26 -5.83 3.19
N LEU A 83 -8.78 -5.10 4.20
CA LEU A 83 -7.59 -5.51 4.94
C LEU A 83 -7.84 -6.79 5.75
N GLY A 84 -6.91 -7.75 5.64
CA GLY A 84 -6.93 -8.98 6.42
C GLY A 84 -6.83 -8.74 7.94
N ALA A 85 -7.43 -9.65 8.72
CA ALA A 85 -7.30 -9.65 10.19
C ALA A 85 -5.96 -10.22 10.67
N VAL A 86 -5.18 -10.82 9.77
CA VAL A 86 -3.83 -11.30 10.05
C VAL A 86 -2.89 -10.09 10.07
N PRO A 87 -2.05 -9.92 11.11
CA PRO A 87 -1.31 -8.67 11.33
C PRO A 87 -0.16 -8.45 10.35
N GLN A 88 0.41 -9.52 9.80
CA GLN A 88 1.61 -9.52 8.96
C GLN A 88 1.53 -10.64 7.93
N SER A 89 2.27 -10.51 6.83
CA SER A 89 2.33 -11.49 5.76
C SER A 89 3.77 -11.62 5.23
N THR A 90 3.96 -12.24 4.06
CA THR A 90 5.23 -12.22 3.33
C THR A 90 5.01 -11.80 1.89
N VAL A 91 6.06 -11.30 1.24
CA VAL A 91 6.04 -10.96 -0.19
C VAL A 91 5.52 -12.14 -1.01
N GLY A 92 5.99 -13.36 -0.74
CA GLY A 92 5.58 -14.56 -1.48
C GLY A 92 4.11 -14.93 -1.29
N TYR A 93 3.54 -14.71 -0.10
CA TYR A 93 2.12 -14.93 0.12
C TYR A 93 1.28 -13.88 -0.61
N GLU A 94 1.63 -12.60 -0.47
CA GLU A 94 0.92 -11.51 -1.13
C GLU A 94 1.01 -11.64 -2.65
N ARG A 95 2.17 -11.97 -3.22
CA ARG A 95 2.35 -12.25 -4.66
C ARG A 95 1.33 -13.26 -5.19
N ARG A 96 1.00 -14.29 -4.39
CA ARG A 96 0.13 -15.39 -4.80
C ARG A 96 -1.36 -15.10 -4.58
N PHE A 97 -1.70 -14.31 -3.57
CA PHE A 97 -3.07 -14.23 -3.05
C PHE A 97 -3.64 -12.81 -2.93
N ASN A 98 -2.80 -11.77 -3.04
CA ASN A 98 -3.27 -10.38 -3.04
C ASN A 98 -3.76 -10.02 -4.45
N ALA A 99 -5.07 -9.83 -4.59
CA ALA A 99 -5.69 -9.51 -5.88
C ALA A 99 -5.17 -8.19 -6.47
N GLY A 100 -4.72 -7.24 -5.65
CA GLY A 100 -4.10 -6.00 -6.12
C GLY A 100 -2.76 -6.21 -6.82
N LEU A 101 -2.09 -7.35 -6.60
CA LEU A 101 -0.79 -7.67 -7.19
C LEU A 101 -0.88 -8.55 -8.44
N SER A 102 -2.06 -9.04 -8.81
CA SER A 102 -2.24 -9.95 -9.95
C SER A 102 -2.45 -9.25 -11.30
N PHE A 103 -2.34 -7.92 -11.36
CA PHE A 103 -2.56 -7.16 -12.59
C PHE A 103 -1.28 -7.03 -13.42
N ASP A 104 -1.36 -7.43 -14.70
CA ASP A 104 -0.26 -7.26 -15.67
C ASP A 104 -0.42 -6.00 -16.53
N ASP A 105 -1.65 -5.49 -16.67
CA ASP A 105 -1.98 -4.28 -17.43
C ASP A 105 -2.24 -3.10 -16.48
N GLU A 106 -1.60 -1.96 -16.76
CA GLU A 106 -1.71 -0.76 -15.93
C GLU A 106 -3.12 -0.18 -15.94
N GLN A 107 -3.79 -0.15 -17.10
CA GLN A 107 -5.12 0.47 -17.18
C GLN A 107 -6.15 -0.34 -16.41
N SER A 108 -6.12 -1.67 -16.56
CA SER A 108 -6.98 -2.59 -15.80
C SER A 108 -6.76 -2.46 -14.29
N PHE A 109 -5.50 -2.27 -13.85
CA PHE A 109 -5.19 -1.97 -12.45
C PHE A 109 -5.80 -0.64 -11.99
N VAL A 110 -5.60 0.43 -12.77
CA VAL A 110 -6.09 1.78 -12.45
C VAL A 110 -7.61 1.77 -12.30
N ASP A 111 -8.32 1.13 -13.21
CA ASP A 111 -9.77 1.03 -13.16
C ASP A 111 -10.23 0.28 -11.90
N ALA A 112 -9.63 -0.88 -11.63
CA ALA A 112 -9.98 -1.73 -10.48
C ALA A 112 -9.66 -1.08 -9.12
N ILE A 113 -8.49 -0.43 -8.98
CA ILE A 113 -8.07 0.17 -7.70
C ILE A 113 -8.83 1.46 -7.39
N LEU A 114 -9.37 2.14 -8.40
CA LEU A 114 -10.20 3.34 -8.22
C LEU A 114 -11.69 3.03 -8.04
N GLU A 115 -12.11 1.80 -8.35
CA GLU A 115 -13.50 1.36 -8.25
C GLU A 115 -13.92 1.01 -6.81
N GLY A 116 -15.06 1.58 -6.39
CA GLY A 116 -15.71 1.22 -5.13
C GLY A 116 -14.94 1.61 -3.87
N GLN A 117 -14.10 2.64 -3.95
CA GLN A 117 -13.41 3.20 -2.79
C GLN A 117 -14.43 3.89 -1.85
N PRO A 118 -14.41 3.62 -0.54
CA PRO A 118 -15.37 4.22 0.39
C PRO A 118 -15.12 5.72 0.54
N GLU A 119 -16.13 6.50 0.89
CA GLU A 119 -15.94 7.93 1.18
C GLU A 119 -14.93 8.10 2.33
N PRO A 120 -13.89 8.94 2.17
CA PRO A 120 -12.94 9.18 3.24
C PRO A 120 -13.62 9.92 4.40
N PRO A 121 -13.29 9.61 5.66
CA PRO A 121 -13.79 10.38 6.80
C PRO A 121 -13.42 11.86 6.68
N ILE A 122 -14.35 12.76 7.03
CA ILE A 122 -14.19 14.23 6.90
C ILE A 122 -12.90 14.74 7.59
N TYR A 123 -12.47 14.09 8.67
CA TYR A 123 -11.29 14.51 9.43
C TYR A 123 -9.95 14.21 8.72
N PHE A 124 -9.92 13.43 7.63
CA PHE A 124 -8.69 13.10 6.90
C PHE A 124 -7.99 14.34 6.34
N ALA A 125 -8.76 15.31 5.84
CA ALA A 125 -8.24 16.59 5.36
C ALA A 125 -7.44 17.31 6.47
N ARG A 126 -8.01 17.36 7.67
CA ARG A 126 -7.38 17.94 8.86
C ARG A 126 -6.12 17.18 9.26
N MET A 127 -6.15 15.85 9.27
CA MET A 127 -4.98 15.03 9.62
C MET A 127 -3.83 15.24 8.64
N LYS A 128 -4.11 15.30 7.33
CA LYS A 128 -3.08 15.60 6.33
C LYS A 128 -2.43 16.96 6.55
N SER A 129 -3.22 17.97 6.88
CA SER A 129 -2.70 19.31 7.16
C SER A 129 -1.84 19.35 8.42
N LEU A 130 -2.32 18.76 9.52
CA LEU A 130 -1.58 18.73 10.79
C LEU A 130 -0.27 17.95 10.66
N ASN A 131 -0.32 16.71 10.12
CA ASN A 131 0.88 15.89 9.95
C ASN A 131 1.93 16.53 9.03
N LYS A 132 1.51 17.36 8.07
CA LYS A 132 2.42 18.12 7.20
C LYS A 132 3.11 19.27 7.94
N ASN A 133 2.38 19.94 8.83
CA ASN A 133 2.82 21.21 9.42
C ASN A 133 3.46 21.06 10.80
N GLY A 134 3.29 19.91 11.47
CA GLY A 134 3.75 19.67 12.84
C GLY A 134 2.74 20.14 13.86
#